data_AF-Q5S3N6-F1
#
_entry.id   AF-Q5S3N6-F1
#
_cell.length_a   1.000
_cell.length_b   1.000
_cell.length_c   1.000
_cell.angle_alpha   90.00
_cell.angle_beta   90.00
_cell.angle_gamma   90.00
#
_symmetry.space_group_name_H-M   'P 1'
#
loop_
_entity.id
_entity.type
_entity.pdbx_description
1 polymer ?
#
loop_
_entity_poly.entity_id
_entity_poly.type
_entity_poly.pdbx_seq_one_letter_code
_entity_poly.pdbx_strand_id
1 'polypeptide(L)'
;MSSEVTSLEGARKQKIHNLKLKTACLENEELVQELHVSDWSETQRQKMRGAHEKAVELLTAVEVGTKWNLAESYDLAKLMRVCGLEMNQRELSRPEDKPQFMDIIAIKKTLQDLRQNRNKTRVVSFTQYIDNSIAKMEKVEEELRRSQLDVTRLAQTPTRTLKMTEDIMNATQIQNALASTDDQMRTQLAQLEKTNEIQNVALQDGEMQVAEEQMWMKVQLQERLIELLKDKFSLIGKCEEENSQFKEIYEVQKQANRETSEMKDEKRRLKQRCESDLKHIQDTIQKADLEDAEATKRYVANKEKSERYIRENEDMQEDTWNRIQDLERQLQKYGTDRFDEVKRRIEEVDREEKRRVEYEQFLEIASQHKKLLELTVYNCDLAIRCTGLTEEMISEGCTNVRSRFDMTNQDLAALRLEVHKEHLEYFRMLYLTLGSLIYKKEKRLEEIDRNIRTTHIQLEFCVETFDPNAKKHADMKKELYRLRQGVEEELEMLKEKQANALEDFKESEEALDAAGIEFNHPVDENNEEVLSRRSKIVEYRSHLMKQEEVKIAAEREEIRRALTLRSSGSPAQIAGGATYPFEKGDDNREY
;
A
#
# COMPACT_ATOMS: atom_id res chain seq x y z
N MET A 1 8.08 -55.84 12.77
CA MET A 1 8.74 -57.16 12.60
C MET A 1 8.44 -58.13 13.73
N SER A 2 8.74 -57.85 15.01
CA SER A 2 8.53 -58.84 16.10
C SER A 2 7.04 -59.17 16.37
N SER A 3 6.16 -58.15 16.34
CA SER A 3 4.72 -58.26 16.63
C SER A 3 3.90 -58.97 15.54
N GLU A 4 4.34 -58.94 14.28
CA GLU A 4 3.63 -59.58 13.17
C GLU A 4 3.77 -61.11 13.22
N VAL A 5 4.94 -61.60 13.67
CA VAL A 5 5.23 -63.04 13.81
C VAL A 5 4.33 -63.68 14.87
N THR A 6 4.11 -63.02 16.01
CA THR A 6 3.21 -63.51 17.06
C THR A 6 1.75 -63.54 16.64
N SER A 7 1.29 -62.57 15.82
CA SER A 7 -0.04 -62.60 15.22
C SER A 7 -0.23 -63.82 14.30
N LEU A 8 0.73 -64.06 13.39
CA LEU A 8 0.69 -65.19 12.45
C LEU A 8 0.74 -66.57 13.14
N GLU A 9 1.41 -66.70 14.29
CA GLU A 9 1.42 -67.95 15.04
C GLU A 9 0.09 -68.21 15.78
N GLY A 10 -0.52 -67.16 16.35
CA GLY A 10 -1.88 -67.25 16.93
C GLY A 10 -2.91 -67.66 15.86
N ALA A 11 -2.87 -67.01 14.69
CA ALA A 11 -3.69 -67.34 13.53
C ALA A 11 -3.56 -68.82 13.10
N ARG A 12 -2.33 -69.35 13.06
CA ARG A 12 -2.08 -70.77 12.77
C ARG A 12 -2.67 -71.70 13.83
N LYS A 13 -2.52 -71.38 15.12
CA LYS A 13 -3.07 -72.18 16.22
C LYS A 13 -4.60 -72.22 16.17
N GLN A 14 -5.26 -71.09 15.91
CA GLN A 14 -6.71 -71.05 15.72
C GLN A 14 -7.16 -71.89 14.52
N LYS A 15 -6.48 -71.77 13.36
CA LYS A 15 -6.82 -72.57 12.17
C LYS A 15 -6.70 -74.08 12.41
N ILE A 16 -5.70 -74.51 13.19
CA ILE A 16 -5.53 -75.92 13.60
C ILE A 16 -6.66 -76.36 14.56
N HIS A 17 -7.09 -75.49 15.48
CA HIS A 17 -8.21 -75.78 16.39
C HIS A 17 -9.54 -75.92 15.64
N ASN A 18 -9.86 -75.00 14.73
CA ASN A 18 -11.05 -75.06 13.87
C ASN A 18 -11.08 -76.35 13.03
N LEU A 19 -9.93 -76.74 12.48
CA LEU A 19 -9.79 -78.02 11.73
C LEU A 19 -10.05 -79.23 12.63
N LYS A 20 -9.51 -79.26 13.86
CA LYS A 20 -9.75 -80.36 14.81
C LYS A 20 -11.21 -80.47 15.23
N LEU A 21 -11.90 -79.35 15.46
CA LEU A 21 -13.35 -79.35 15.73
C LEU A 21 -14.13 -79.93 14.55
N LYS A 22 -13.81 -79.51 13.32
CA LYS A 22 -14.42 -80.07 12.10
C LYS A 22 -14.18 -81.58 11.96
N THR A 23 -12.97 -82.06 12.22
CA THR A 23 -12.64 -83.49 12.21
C THR A 23 -13.42 -84.25 13.29
N ALA A 24 -13.47 -83.77 14.53
CA ALA A 24 -14.20 -84.45 15.61
C ALA A 24 -15.72 -84.55 15.36
N CYS A 25 -16.31 -83.57 14.66
CA CYS A 25 -17.70 -83.66 14.21
C CYS A 25 -17.90 -84.80 13.19
N LEU A 26 -16.96 -84.94 12.24
CA LEU A 26 -17.02 -85.97 11.19
C LEU A 26 -16.76 -87.37 11.77
N GLU A 27 -15.74 -87.54 12.63
CA GLU A 27 -15.44 -88.80 13.32
C GLU A 27 -16.62 -89.29 14.17
N ASN A 28 -17.39 -88.38 14.79
CA ASN A 28 -18.58 -88.75 15.56
C ASN A 28 -19.75 -89.18 14.65
N GLU A 29 -19.89 -88.58 13.47
CA GLU A 29 -20.88 -88.99 12.46
C GLU A 29 -20.50 -90.30 11.76
N GLU A 30 -19.21 -90.58 11.57
CA GLU A 30 -18.70 -91.89 11.12
C GLU A 30 -19.00 -92.97 12.16
N LEU A 31 -18.79 -92.71 13.46
CA LEU A 31 -19.20 -93.61 14.54
C LEU A 31 -20.72 -93.86 14.57
N VAL A 32 -21.54 -92.82 14.31
CA VAL A 32 -23.00 -92.97 14.14
C VAL A 32 -23.33 -93.89 12.96
N GLN A 33 -22.57 -93.83 11.85
CA GLN A 33 -22.76 -94.74 10.72
C GLN A 33 -22.34 -96.19 11.06
N GLU A 34 -21.17 -96.41 11.66
CA GLU A 34 -20.69 -97.76 12.04
C GLU A 34 -21.67 -98.49 12.99
N LEU A 35 -22.26 -97.76 13.93
CA LEU A 35 -23.20 -98.31 14.91
C LEU A 35 -24.51 -98.84 14.27
N HIS A 36 -24.88 -98.37 13.07
CA HIS A 36 -26.03 -98.88 12.30
C HIS A 36 -25.74 -100.18 11.51
N VAL A 37 -24.47 -100.57 11.34
CA VAL A 37 -24.05 -101.69 10.46
C VAL A 37 -23.81 -103.00 11.23
N SER A 38 -24.03 -103.01 12.55
CA SER A 38 -23.73 -104.13 13.45
C SER A 38 -24.95 -104.59 14.28
N ASP A 39 -24.84 -105.77 14.90
CA ASP A 39 -25.98 -106.52 15.47
C ASP A 39 -26.92 -105.71 16.38
N TRP A 40 -28.20 -105.72 15.98
CA TRP A 40 -29.28 -104.94 16.58
C TRP A 40 -29.62 -105.43 17.99
N SER A 41 -29.24 -104.63 19.00
CA SER A 41 -29.45 -104.92 20.41
C SER A 41 -29.78 -103.65 21.21
N GLU A 42 -30.41 -103.78 22.37
CA GLU A 42 -30.73 -102.62 23.23
C GLU A 42 -29.47 -101.86 23.68
N THR A 43 -28.35 -102.58 23.86
CA THR A 43 -27.03 -101.99 24.10
C THR A 43 -26.55 -101.14 22.93
N GLN A 44 -26.84 -101.55 21.69
CA GLN A 44 -26.52 -100.77 20.49
C GLN A 44 -27.39 -99.51 20.40
N ARG A 45 -28.69 -99.63 20.74
CA ARG A 45 -29.64 -98.51 20.84
C ARG A 45 -29.18 -97.43 21.84
N GLN A 46 -28.62 -97.84 22.98
CA GLN A 46 -28.04 -96.91 23.96
C GLN A 46 -26.79 -96.19 23.43
N LYS A 47 -25.86 -96.90 22.77
CA LYS A 47 -24.69 -96.26 22.12
C LYS A 47 -25.13 -95.23 21.07
N MET A 48 -26.12 -95.59 20.25
CA MET A 48 -26.69 -94.72 19.22
C MET A 48 -27.23 -93.41 19.80
N ARG A 49 -28.01 -93.47 20.90
CA ARG A 49 -28.51 -92.28 21.58
C ARG A 49 -27.37 -91.38 22.08
N GLY A 50 -26.38 -91.94 22.78
CA GLY A 50 -25.22 -91.18 23.27
C GLY A 50 -24.36 -90.56 22.15
N ALA A 51 -24.29 -91.22 20.98
CA ALA A 51 -23.59 -90.69 19.82
C ALA A 51 -24.33 -89.48 19.19
N HIS A 52 -25.67 -89.47 19.19
CA HIS A 52 -26.48 -88.32 18.79
C HIS A 52 -26.42 -87.15 19.78
N GLU A 53 -26.50 -87.42 21.09
CA GLU A 53 -26.34 -86.40 22.13
C GLU A 53 -25.00 -85.66 21.95
N LYS A 54 -23.91 -86.41 21.77
CA LYS A 54 -22.56 -85.89 21.50
C LYS A 54 -22.44 -85.14 20.16
N ALA A 55 -23.22 -85.51 19.14
CA ALA A 55 -23.26 -84.77 17.87
C ALA A 55 -23.86 -83.36 18.05
N VAL A 56 -24.89 -83.22 18.89
CA VAL A 56 -25.49 -81.91 19.23
C VAL A 56 -24.51 -81.04 20.02
N GLU A 57 -23.78 -81.62 20.98
CA GLU A 57 -22.73 -80.90 21.72
C GLU A 57 -21.61 -80.38 20.79
N LEU A 58 -21.10 -81.24 19.90
CA LEU A 58 -20.04 -80.89 18.95
C LEU A 58 -20.49 -79.80 17.94
N LEU A 59 -21.72 -79.89 17.44
CA LEU A 59 -22.30 -78.86 16.56
C LEU A 59 -22.45 -77.51 17.29
N THR A 60 -22.91 -77.53 18.54
CA THR A 60 -23.03 -76.33 19.38
C THR A 60 -21.67 -75.66 19.61
N ALA A 61 -20.60 -76.45 19.82
CA ALA A 61 -19.24 -75.93 19.96
C ALA A 61 -18.72 -75.26 18.67
N VAL A 62 -19.09 -75.78 17.49
CA VAL A 62 -18.78 -75.17 16.19
C VAL A 62 -19.49 -73.85 15.98
N GLU A 63 -20.78 -73.74 16.34
CA GLU A 63 -21.56 -72.50 16.17
C GLU A 63 -21.12 -71.37 17.11
N VAL A 64 -20.68 -71.69 18.34
CA VAL A 64 -20.39 -70.67 19.38
C VAL A 64 -18.90 -70.32 19.50
N GLY A 65 -17.99 -71.28 19.26
CA GLY A 65 -16.63 -71.21 19.79
C GLY A 65 -15.52 -70.63 18.90
N THR A 66 -15.76 -70.36 17.62
CA THR A 66 -14.66 -70.21 16.64
C THR A 66 -14.82 -69.06 15.63
N LYS A 67 -13.78 -68.22 15.51
CA LYS A 67 -13.60 -67.32 14.35
C LYS A 67 -13.02 -68.13 13.18
N TRP A 68 -13.71 -68.17 12.05
CA TRP A 68 -13.43 -69.14 10.98
C TRP A 68 -12.38 -68.73 9.94
N ASN A 69 -12.14 -67.43 9.71
CA ASN A 69 -11.16 -66.96 8.72
C ASN A 69 -10.32 -65.77 9.18
N LEU A 70 -9.11 -65.71 8.63
CA LEU A 70 -8.38 -64.46 8.39
C LEU A 70 -8.48 -64.19 6.89
N ALA A 71 -9.15 -63.10 6.51
CA ALA A 71 -9.23 -62.65 5.13
C ALA A 71 -7.96 -61.87 4.73
N GLU A 72 -7.82 -61.58 3.43
CA GLU A 72 -6.84 -60.58 2.97
C GLU A 72 -7.19 -59.22 3.57
N SER A 73 -6.19 -58.49 4.05
CA SER A 73 -6.39 -57.20 4.73
C SER A 73 -7.09 -56.19 3.82
N TYR A 74 -8.20 -55.63 4.28
CA TYR A 74 -8.76 -54.42 3.70
C TYR A 74 -7.72 -53.30 3.84
N ASP A 75 -7.41 -52.58 2.75
CA ASP A 75 -6.39 -51.54 2.72
C ASP A 75 -6.92 -50.24 2.09
N LEU A 76 -6.12 -49.18 2.14
CA LEU A 76 -6.51 -47.89 1.58
C LEU A 76 -6.72 -47.96 0.06
N ALA A 77 -5.97 -48.79 -0.68
CA ALA A 77 -6.13 -48.94 -2.13
C ALA A 77 -7.44 -49.66 -2.51
N LYS A 78 -7.91 -50.60 -1.68
CA LYS A 78 -9.23 -51.21 -1.75
C LYS A 78 -10.32 -50.20 -1.37
N LEU A 79 -10.14 -49.41 -0.31
CA LEU A 79 -11.08 -48.36 0.09
C LEU A 79 -11.29 -47.31 -1.01
N MET A 80 -10.22 -46.73 -1.56
CA MET A 80 -10.31 -45.72 -2.63
C MET A 80 -11.05 -46.26 -3.85
N ARG A 81 -10.85 -47.53 -4.20
CA ARG A 81 -11.53 -48.18 -5.34
C ARG A 81 -13.00 -48.51 -5.08
N VAL A 82 -13.34 -48.89 -3.84
CA VAL A 82 -14.73 -49.25 -3.46
C VAL A 82 -15.60 -48.01 -3.29
N CYS A 83 -15.09 -46.95 -2.66
CA CYS A 83 -15.83 -45.71 -2.44
C CYS A 83 -15.68 -44.69 -3.59
N GLY A 84 -14.75 -44.90 -4.53
CA GLY A 84 -14.52 -43.99 -5.68
C GLY A 84 -13.80 -42.68 -5.32
N LEU A 85 -12.88 -42.72 -4.34
CA LEU A 85 -12.27 -41.51 -3.76
C LEU A 85 -11.20 -40.89 -4.66
N GLU A 86 -11.22 -39.56 -4.79
CA GLU A 86 -10.23 -38.82 -5.57
C GLU A 86 -8.96 -38.43 -4.79
N MET A 87 -9.02 -38.35 -3.45
CA MET A 87 -7.90 -37.84 -2.64
C MET A 87 -7.00 -38.95 -2.10
N ASN A 88 -5.70 -38.81 -2.36
CA ASN A 88 -4.67 -39.67 -1.79
C ASN A 88 -4.27 -39.15 -0.40
N GLN A 89 -3.94 -40.03 0.54
CA GLN A 89 -3.48 -39.68 1.90
C GLN A 89 -2.25 -38.73 1.92
N ARG A 90 -1.49 -38.66 0.82
CA ARG A 90 -0.39 -37.71 0.65
C ARG A 90 -0.81 -36.25 0.42
N GLU A 91 -2.08 -36.00 0.07
CA GLU A 91 -2.66 -34.67 -0.17
C GLU A 91 -3.35 -34.09 1.08
N LEU A 92 -3.50 -34.88 2.15
CA LEU A 92 -4.22 -34.51 3.38
C LEU A 92 -3.27 -34.00 4.47
N SER A 93 -3.77 -33.11 5.33
CA SER A 93 -3.04 -32.66 6.54
C SER A 93 -2.79 -33.84 7.49
N ARG A 94 -1.58 -33.93 8.06
CA ARG A 94 -1.26 -35.00 9.02
C ARG A 94 -1.46 -34.53 10.46
N PRO A 95 -1.91 -35.39 11.39
CA PRO A 95 -2.05 -35.02 12.80
C PRO A 95 -0.72 -34.61 13.47
N GLU A 96 0.43 -35.06 12.93
CA GLU A 96 1.77 -34.77 13.45
C GLU A 96 2.39 -33.48 12.92
N ASP A 97 1.79 -32.85 11.90
CA ASP A 97 2.27 -31.61 11.31
C ASP A 97 2.14 -30.45 12.33
N LYS A 98 3.16 -29.59 12.43
CA LYS A 98 3.19 -28.47 13.39
C LYS A 98 2.82 -27.16 12.69
N PRO A 99 1.97 -26.31 13.29
CA PRO A 99 1.62 -25.01 12.70
C PRO A 99 2.85 -24.10 12.64
N GLN A 100 3.10 -23.50 11.47
CA GLN A 100 4.22 -22.58 11.24
C GLN A 100 3.72 -21.13 11.24
N PHE A 101 3.69 -20.50 12.43
CA PHE A 101 3.12 -19.16 12.64
C PHE A 101 4.13 -18.09 13.10
N MET A 102 5.43 -18.42 13.15
CA MET A 102 6.48 -17.49 13.59
C MET A 102 6.57 -16.23 12.71
N ASP A 103 6.31 -16.36 11.41
CA ASP A 103 6.35 -15.23 10.47
C ASP A 103 5.19 -14.23 10.71
N ILE A 104 4.03 -14.71 11.20
CA ILE A 104 2.91 -13.85 11.64
C ILE A 104 3.30 -13.08 12.92
N ILE A 105 4.05 -13.71 13.83
CA ILE A 105 4.60 -13.02 15.00
C ILE A 105 5.62 -11.96 14.57
N ALA A 106 6.43 -12.22 13.54
CA ALA A 106 7.34 -11.22 12.96
C ALA A 106 6.58 -10.02 12.36
N ILE A 107 5.51 -10.25 11.58
CA ILE A 107 4.61 -9.19 11.10
C ILE A 107 4.05 -8.35 12.27
N LYS A 108 3.54 -9.02 13.32
CA LYS A 108 2.99 -8.32 14.49
C LYS A 108 4.05 -7.48 15.19
N LYS A 109 5.30 -7.96 15.24
CA LYS A 109 6.42 -7.16 15.75
C LYS A 109 6.69 -5.94 14.86
N THR A 110 6.74 -6.09 13.54
CA THR A 110 6.91 -4.94 12.61
C THR A 110 5.80 -3.89 12.81
N LEU A 111 4.55 -4.30 13.03
CA LEU A 111 3.45 -3.39 13.36
C LEU A 111 3.65 -2.69 14.72
N GLN A 112 4.18 -3.38 15.73
CA GLN A 112 4.53 -2.78 17.02
C GLN A 112 5.73 -1.80 16.91
N ASP A 113 6.71 -2.11 16.07
CA ASP A 113 7.85 -1.23 15.77
C ASP A 113 7.37 0.03 15.01
N LEU A 114 6.44 -0.10 14.04
CA LEU A 114 5.75 1.02 13.38
C LEU A 114 4.97 1.90 14.37
N ARG A 115 4.25 1.29 15.34
CA ARG A 115 3.55 2.01 16.41
C ARG A 115 4.52 2.84 17.28
N GLN A 116 5.77 2.41 17.39
CA GLN A 116 6.82 3.09 18.14
C GLN A 116 7.68 4.07 17.31
N ASN A 117 7.45 4.16 15.98
CA ASN A 117 8.23 4.99 15.05
C ASN A 117 8.51 6.41 15.57
N ARG A 118 9.71 6.93 15.28
CA ARG A 118 10.20 8.24 15.73
C ARG A 118 9.29 9.40 15.31
N ASN A 119 8.71 9.35 14.11
CA ASN A 119 7.87 10.41 13.58
C ASN A 119 6.44 10.33 14.14
N LYS A 120 6.22 10.92 15.32
CA LYS A 120 4.93 10.82 16.04
C LYS A 120 3.74 11.41 15.27
N THR A 121 3.95 12.45 14.46
CA THR A 121 2.91 13.01 13.57
C THR A 121 2.45 12.00 12.53
N ARG A 122 3.38 11.25 11.91
CA ARG A 122 3.05 10.16 10.98
C ARG A 122 2.42 8.98 11.72
N VAL A 123 2.90 8.61 12.92
CA VAL A 123 2.25 7.57 13.76
C VAL A 123 0.77 7.90 13.97
N VAL A 124 0.43 9.13 14.40
CA VAL A 124 -0.98 9.55 14.59
C VAL A 124 -1.82 9.38 13.31
N SER A 125 -1.25 9.63 12.13
CA SER A 125 -1.94 9.42 10.84
C SER A 125 -2.24 7.95 10.53
N PHE A 126 -1.44 7.01 11.05
CA PHE A 126 -1.57 5.57 10.79
C PHE A 126 -2.06 4.76 12.01
N THR A 127 -2.27 5.36 13.19
CA THR A 127 -2.64 4.66 14.44
C THR A 127 -3.82 3.70 14.26
N GLN A 128 -4.91 4.15 13.64
CA GLN A 128 -6.11 3.31 13.45
C GLN A 128 -5.82 2.09 12.56
N TYR A 129 -4.99 2.26 11.52
CA TYR A 129 -4.55 1.17 10.66
C TYR A 129 -3.63 0.19 11.42
N ILE A 130 -2.64 0.70 12.14
CA ILE A 130 -1.66 -0.12 12.88
C ILE A 130 -2.36 -0.93 13.98
N ASP A 131 -3.24 -0.30 14.77
CA ASP A 131 -3.95 -0.98 15.86
C ASP A 131 -4.97 -2.00 15.33
N ASN A 132 -5.69 -1.69 14.24
CA ASN A 132 -6.54 -2.66 13.52
C ASN A 132 -5.71 -3.84 13.01
N SER A 133 -4.54 -3.58 12.43
CA SER A 133 -3.66 -4.60 11.85
C SER A 133 -3.10 -5.53 12.92
N ILE A 134 -2.70 -5.00 14.08
CA ILE A 134 -2.28 -5.80 15.24
C ILE A 134 -3.43 -6.71 15.67
N ALA A 135 -4.64 -6.19 15.86
CA ALA A 135 -5.80 -7.00 16.26
C ALA A 135 -6.16 -8.09 15.23
N LYS A 136 -6.10 -7.79 13.92
CA LYS A 136 -6.27 -8.79 12.84
C LYS A 136 -5.20 -9.88 12.92
N MET A 137 -3.92 -9.52 13.11
CA MET A 137 -2.82 -10.48 13.19
C MET A 137 -2.83 -11.31 14.48
N GLU A 138 -3.30 -10.76 15.60
CA GLU A 138 -3.49 -11.53 16.85
C GLU A 138 -4.58 -12.59 16.71
N LYS A 139 -5.68 -12.27 16.01
CA LYS A 139 -6.70 -13.25 15.67
C LYS A 139 -6.17 -14.34 14.73
N VAL A 140 -5.39 -13.97 13.71
CA VAL A 140 -4.71 -14.94 12.83
C VAL A 140 -3.76 -15.84 13.63
N GLU A 141 -3.00 -15.28 14.58
CA GLU A 141 -2.12 -16.06 15.47
C GLU A 141 -2.90 -17.04 16.37
N GLU A 142 -4.03 -16.64 16.96
CA GLU A 142 -4.86 -17.52 17.79
C GLU A 142 -5.47 -18.67 16.99
N GLU A 143 -6.01 -18.39 15.80
CA GLU A 143 -6.57 -19.43 14.92
C GLU A 143 -5.46 -20.41 14.47
N LEU A 144 -4.28 -19.91 14.06
CA LEU A 144 -3.18 -20.76 13.59
C LEU A 144 -2.57 -21.65 14.68
N ARG A 145 -2.50 -21.18 15.94
CA ARG A 145 -2.05 -21.99 17.09
C ARG A 145 -2.90 -23.25 17.33
N ARG A 146 -4.07 -23.39 16.68
CA ARG A 146 -4.99 -24.54 16.76
C ARG A 146 -5.09 -25.33 15.44
N SER A 147 -4.16 -25.12 14.51
CA SER A 147 -4.16 -25.70 13.15
C SER A 147 -2.92 -26.55 12.87
N GLN A 148 -2.85 -27.13 11.67
CA GLN A 148 -1.63 -27.71 11.09
C GLN A 148 -1.17 -26.93 9.84
N LEU A 149 -1.47 -25.63 9.76
CA LEU A 149 -1.15 -24.83 8.58
C LEU A 149 0.32 -24.36 8.56
N ASP A 150 0.92 -24.49 7.39
CA ASP A 150 2.00 -23.62 6.93
C ASP A 150 1.40 -22.33 6.38
N VAL A 151 1.85 -21.17 6.89
CA VAL A 151 1.44 -19.85 6.39
C VAL A 151 2.61 -18.96 5.97
N THR A 152 3.82 -19.50 5.74
CA THR A 152 4.97 -18.69 5.33
C THR A 152 4.72 -17.94 4.01
N ARG A 153 3.97 -18.54 3.05
CA ARG A 153 3.51 -17.83 1.83
C ARG A 153 2.58 -16.66 2.16
N LEU A 154 1.63 -16.83 3.09
CA LEU A 154 0.68 -15.80 3.50
C LEU A 154 1.35 -14.67 4.30
N ALA A 155 2.42 -14.98 5.04
CA ALA A 155 3.20 -14.01 5.80
C ALA A 155 4.12 -13.14 4.92
N GLN A 156 4.43 -13.55 3.70
CA GLN A 156 5.22 -12.75 2.74
C GLN A 156 4.37 -11.69 2.03
N THR A 157 3.09 -11.96 1.75
CA THR A 157 2.19 -11.03 1.04
C THR A 157 2.09 -9.63 1.69
N PRO A 158 1.94 -9.46 3.02
CA PRO A 158 1.88 -8.12 3.63
C PRO A 158 3.24 -7.41 3.74
N THR A 159 4.37 -8.09 3.56
CA THR A 159 5.70 -7.51 3.82
C THR A 159 5.98 -6.27 2.98
N ARG A 160 5.60 -6.26 1.68
CA ARG A 160 5.80 -5.09 0.80
C ARG A 160 4.92 -3.90 1.22
N THR A 161 3.67 -4.14 1.63
CA THR A 161 2.75 -3.10 2.10
C THR A 161 3.20 -2.50 3.44
N LEU A 162 3.68 -3.33 4.36
CA LEU A 162 4.26 -2.89 5.63
C LEU A 162 5.54 -2.07 5.40
N LYS A 163 6.38 -2.46 4.43
CA LYS A 163 7.58 -1.70 4.07
C LYS A 163 7.24 -0.33 3.47
N MET A 164 6.32 -0.25 2.50
CA MET A 164 5.86 1.04 1.98
C MET A 164 5.16 1.91 3.05
N THR A 165 4.55 1.29 4.07
CA THR A 165 4.02 2.00 5.25
C THR A 165 5.15 2.57 6.12
N GLU A 166 6.20 1.78 6.39
CA GLU A 166 7.39 2.26 7.10
C GLU A 166 8.04 3.44 6.37
N ASP A 167 8.20 3.32 5.06
CA ASP A 167 8.91 4.30 4.24
C ASP A 167 8.12 5.61 4.11
N ILE A 168 6.80 5.58 3.92
CA ILE A 168 5.98 6.82 3.90
C ILE A 168 5.79 7.45 5.29
N MET A 169 5.99 6.68 6.38
CA MET A 169 6.09 7.21 7.75
C MET A 169 7.46 7.83 8.06
N ASN A 170 8.52 7.35 7.42
CA ASN A 170 9.85 7.91 7.54
C ASN A 170 10.10 9.11 6.59
N ALA A 171 9.38 9.17 5.46
CA ALA A 171 9.55 10.17 4.41
C ALA A 171 9.48 11.62 4.93
N THR A 172 10.33 12.48 4.35
CA THR A 172 10.57 13.85 4.81
C THR A 172 9.27 14.64 4.99
N GLN A 173 9.22 15.42 6.08
CA GLN A 173 8.17 16.43 6.29
C GLN A 173 8.71 17.76 5.78
N ILE A 174 8.11 18.28 4.70
CA ILE A 174 8.55 19.52 4.04
C ILE A 174 8.60 20.70 5.03
N GLN A 175 7.69 20.77 6.00
CA GLN A 175 7.69 21.78 7.06
C GLN A 175 8.97 21.76 7.91
N ASN A 176 9.51 20.57 8.21
CA ASN A 176 10.75 20.43 8.98
C ASN A 176 11.99 20.72 8.12
N ALA A 177 11.92 20.46 6.81
CA ALA A 177 12.99 20.75 5.86
C ALA A 177 13.09 22.27 5.58
N LEU A 178 11.96 22.96 5.45
CA LEU A 178 11.90 24.41 5.18
C LEU A 178 12.16 25.28 6.41
N ALA A 179 11.91 24.80 7.64
CA ALA A 179 12.00 25.61 8.86
C ALA A 179 13.30 26.43 9.00
N SER A 180 14.46 25.85 8.65
CA SER A 180 15.74 26.57 8.72
C SER A 180 15.94 27.60 7.59
N THR A 181 15.22 27.47 6.48
CA THR A 181 15.16 28.45 5.38
C THR A 181 14.18 29.57 5.72
N ASP A 182 13.02 29.23 6.29
CA ASP A 182 12.02 30.20 6.75
C ASP A 182 12.56 31.14 7.86
N ASP A 183 13.29 30.60 8.84
CA ASP A 183 13.93 31.42 9.88
C ASP A 183 15.09 32.28 9.34
N GLN A 184 15.78 31.84 8.29
CA GLN A 184 16.73 32.68 7.55
C GLN A 184 16.00 33.81 6.81
N MET A 185 14.91 33.53 6.09
CA MET A 185 14.11 34.55 5.39
C MET A 185 13.55 35.59 6.35
N ARG A 186 12.97 35.17 7.49
CA ARG A 186 12.51 36.08 8.56
C ARG A 186 13.63 36.99 9.06
N THR A 187 14.84 36.46 9.18
CA THR A 187 16.02 37.22 9.59
C THR A 187 16.44 38.25 8.53
N GLN A 188 16.36 37.90 7.23
CA GLN A 188 16.62 38.84 6.13
C GLN A 188 15.56 39.94 6.02
N LEU A 189 14.27 39.60 6.19
CA LEU A 189 13.17 40.57 6.18
C LEU A 189 13.29 41.60 7.32
N ALA A 190 13.58 41.16 8.54
CA ALA A 190 13.83 42.08 9.67
C ALA A 190 15.07 42.97 9.47
N GLN A 191 16.08 42.50 8.71
CA GLN A 191 17.22 43.33 8.30
C GLN A 191 16.80 44.36 7.24
N LEU A 192 15.96 43.99 6.27
CA LEU A 192 15.41 44.91 5.27
C LEU A 192 14.54 46.01 5.88
N GLU A 193 13.69 45.70 6.86
CA GLU A 193 12.91 46.69 7.61
C GLU A 193 13.83 47.74 8.25
N LYS A 194 14.83 47.30 9.01
CA LYS A 194 15.82 48.18 9.63
C LYS A 194 16.62 49.01 8.61
N THR A 195 16.99 48.42 7.47
CA THR A 195 17.69 49.14 6.40
C THR A 195 16.78 50.18 5.73
N ASN A 196 15.47 49.91 5.60
CA ASN A 196 14.47 50.91 5.17
C ASN A 196 14.36 52.08 6.16
N GLU A 197 14.33 51.81 7.48
CA GLU A 197 14.29 52.86 8.50
C GLU A 197 15.51 53.78 8.41
N ILE A 198 16.72 53.22 8.38
CA ILE A 198 17.98 53.98 8.27
C ILE A 198 18.01 54.77 6.94
N GLN A 199 17.57 54.16 5.83
CA GLN A 199 17.47 54.84 4.54
C GLN A 199 16.53 56.06 4.63
N ASN A 200 15.37 55.92 5.27
CA ASN A 200 14.38 56.99 5.37
C ASN A 200 14.86 58.15 6.25
N VAL A 201 15.58 57.88 7.34
CA VAL A 201 16.20 58.93 8.18
C VAL A 201 17.29 59.66 7.39
N ALA A 202 18.21 58.94 6.77
CA ALA A 202 19.27 59.54 5.94
C ALA A 202 18.72 60.38 4.76
N LEU A 203 17.57 60.01 4.19
CA LEU A 203 16.88 60.81 3.17
C LEU A 203 16.23 62.09 3.73
N GLN A 204 15.82 62.11 5.00
CA GLN A 204 15.25 63.30 5.67
C GLN A 204 16.34 64.27 6.12
N ASP A 205 17.42 63.76 6.69
CA ASP A 205 18.56 64.55 7.20
C ASP A 205 19.50 65.05 6.08
N GLY A 206 19.33 64.55 4.86
CA GLY A 206 20.10 64.97 3.68
C GLY A 206 21.39 64.17 3.44
N GLU A 207 21.63 63.11 4.23
CA GLU A 207 22.79 62.21 4.14
C GLU A 207 22.70 61.25 2.94
N MET A 208 22.70 61.82 1.72
CA MET A 208 22.49 61.08 0.48
C MET A 208 23.47 59.91 0.26
N GLN A 209 24.70 59.99 0.79
CA GLN A 209 25.66 58.88 0.74
C GLN A 209 25.17 57.70 1.58
N VAL A 210 24.79 57.92 2.84
CA VAL A 210 24.27 56.87 3.73
C VAL A 210 22.98 56.26 3.14
N ALA A 211 22.11 57.10 2.56
CA ALA A 211 20.92 56.64 1.85
C ALA A 211 21.24 55.80 0.59
N GLU A 212 22.35 56.07 -0.12
CA GLU A 212 22.82 55.25 -1.26
C GLU A 212 23.41 53.92 -0.76
N GLU A 213 24.22 53.94 0.30
CA GLU A 213 24.78 52.74 0.95
C GLU A 213 23.68 51.80 1.47
N GLN A 214 22.61 52.34 2.06
CA GLN A 214 21.45 51.52 2.49
C GLN A 214 20.68 50.93 1.29
N MET A 215 20.66 51.59 0.12
CA MET A 215 20.03 51.00 -1.09
C MET A 215 20.86 49.83 -1.64
N TRP A 216 22.18 49.90 -1.62
CA TRP A 216 23.04 48.75 -1.96
C TRP A 216 22.87 47.59 -0.98
N MET A 217 22.75 47.87 0.33
CA MET A 217 22.45 46.85 1.34
C MET A 217 21.09 46.19 1.09
N LYS A 218 20.05 46.96 0.71
CA LYS A 218 18.74 46.40 0.33
C LYS A 218 18.83 45.43 -0.84
N VAL A 219 19.57 45.79 -1.90
CA VAL A 219 19.80 44.90 -3.06
C VAL A 219 20.42 43.57 -2.60
N GLN A 220 21.47 43.61 -1.77
CA GLN A 220 22.13 42.39 -1.28
C GLN A 220 21.20 41.49 -0.45
N LEU A 221 20.39 42.07 0.44
CA LEU A 221 19.42 41.33 1.26
C LEU A 221 18.26 40.76 0.40
N GLN A 222 17.82 41.50 -0.63
CA GLN A 222 16.78 41.07 -1.57
C GLN A 222 17.28 39.95 -2.50
N GLU A 223 18.51 40.04 -3.01
CA GLU A 223 19.16 38.97 -3.76
C GLU A 223 19.28 37.70 -2.90
N ARG A 224 19.66 37.83 -1.62
CA ARG A 224 19.73 36.70 -0.67
C ARG A 224 18.35 36.08 -0.38
N LEU A 225 17.27 36.85 -0.39
CA LEU A 225 15.90 36.30 -0.30
C LEU A 225 15.55 35.45 -1.53
N ILE A 226 15.95 35.87 -2.73
CA ILE A 226 15.73 35.08 -3.96
C ILE A 226 16.59 33.81 -3.97
N GLU A 227 17.83 33.84 -3.47
CA GLU A 227 18.61 32.61 -3.25
C GLU A 227 17.90 31.62 -2.30
N LEU A 228 17.36 32.11 -1.19
CA LEU A 228 16.61 31.28 -0.22
C LEU A 228 15.30 30.72 -0.83
N LEU A 229 14.67 31.41 -1.79
CA LEU A 229 13.54 30.86 -2.55
C LEU A 229 13.96 29.72 -3.48
N LYS A 230 15.11 29.84 -4.17
CA LYS A 230 15.66 28.75 -4.97
C LYS A 230 15.98 27.53 -4.10
N ASP A 231 16.44 27.74 -2.86
CA ASP A 231 16.54 26.66 -1.86
C ASP A 231 15.17 26.06 -1.49
N LYS A 232 14.11 26.86 -1.30
CA LYS A 232 12.74 26.35 -1.08
C LYS A 232 12.28 25.45 -2.23
N PHE A 233 12.39 25.91 -3.49
CA PHE A 233 12.04 25.10 -4.66
C PHE A 233 12.85 23.80 -4.74
N SER A 234 14.16 23.85 -4.43
CA SER A 234 15.02 22.67 -4.38
C SER A 234 14.59 21.65 -3.32
N LEU A 235 14.11 22.11 -2.16
CA LEU A 235 13.62 21.24 -1.07
C LEU A 235 12.23 20.66 -1.39
N ILE A 236 11.35 21.43 -2.03
CA ILE A 236 10.05 20.95 -2.53
C ILE A 236 10.26 19.84 -3.57
N GLY A 237 11.10 20.07 -4.60
CA GLY A 237 11.38 19.08 -5.64
C GLY A 237 11.97 17.77 -5.12
N LYS A 238 12.83 17.82 -4.09
CA LYS A 238 13.35 16.62 -3.41
C LYS A 238 12.24 15.85 -2.67
N CYS A 239 11.27 16.56 -2.08
CA CYS A 239 10.10 15.92 -1.45
C CYS A 239 9.10 15.37 -2.49
N GLU A 240 8.95 16.02 -3.65
CA GLU A 240 8.20 15.49 -4.79
C GLU A 240 8.84 14.18 -5.30
N GLU A 241 10.16 14.14 -5.47
CA GLU A 241 10.93 12.95 -5.85
C GLU A 241 10.82 11.83 -4.80
N GLU A 242 11.03 12.13 -3.52
CA GLU A 242 10.88 11.15 -2.42
C GLU A 242 9.45 10.61 -2.31
N ASN A 243 8.42 11.42 -2.55
CA ASN A 243 7.02 10.96 -2.55
C ASN A 243 6.67 10.14 -3.80
N SER A 244 7.36 10.35 -4.93
CA SER A 244 7.03 9.73 -6.23
C SER A 244 7.03 8.19 -6.20
N GLN A 245 7.92 7.58 -5.39
CA GLN A 245 8.04 6.12 -5.26
C GLN A 245 6.74 5.44 -4.77
N PHE A 246 5.91 6.14 -3.99
CA PHE A 246 4.67 5.57 -3.46
C PHE A 246 3.57 5.42 -4.52
N LYS A 247 3.75 5.97 -5.72
CA LYS A 247 2.87 5.77 -6.89
C LYS A 247 2.71 4.30 -7.28
N GLU A 248 3.70 3.44 -6.99
CA GLU A 248 3.61 1.99 -7.25
C GLU A 248 2.60 1.25 -6.35
N ILE A 249 2.07 1.87 -5.28
CA ILE A 249 1.21 1.19 -4.29
C ILE A 249 -0.01 0.48 -4.91
N TYR A 250 -0.50 0.97 -6.06
CA TYR A 250 -1.58 0.34 -6.81
C TYR A 250 -1.19 -1.03 -7.38
N GLU A 251 0.00 -1.18 -7.96
CA GLU A 251 0.48 -2.48 -8.47
C GLU A 251 0.84 -3.42 -7.32
N VAL A 252 1.26 -2.90 -6.16
CA VAL A 252 1.44 -3.69 -4.93
C VAL A 252 0.11 -4.27 -4.44
N GLN A 253 -0.93 -3.44 -4.32
CA GLN A 253 -2.29 -3.89 -3.95
C GLN A 253 -2.83 -4.93 -4.97
N LYS A 254 -2.66 -4.66 -6.26
CA LYS A 254 -3.10 -5.52 -7.38
C LYS A 254 -2.31 -6.82 -7.51
N GLN A 255 -1.08 -6.88 -7.01
CA GLN A 255 -0.31 -8.12 -6.91
C GLN A 255 -0.73 -8.93 -5.68
N ALA A 256 -0.80 -8.30 -4.51
CA ALA A 256 -1.25 -8.95 -3.29
C ALA A 256 -2.67 -9.53 -3.41
N ASN A 257 -3.61 -8.80 -4.01
CA ASN A 257 -4.98 -9.27 -4.24
C ASN A 257 -5.04 -10.47 -5.22
N ARG A 258 -4.06 -10.61 -6.14
CA ARG A 258 -3.96 -11.80 -6.99
C ARG A 258 -3.45 -12.99 -6.20
N GLU A 259 -2.38 -12.81 -5.42
CA GLU A 259 -1.82 -13.87 -4.56
C GLU A 259 -2.82 -14.37 -3.51
N THR A 260 -3.60 -13.49 -2.87
CA THR A 260 -4.64 -13.88 -1.91
C THR A 260 -5.84 -14.55 -2.58
N SER A 261 -6.25 -14.10 -3.76
CA SER A 261 -7.31 -14.75 -4.55
C SER A 261 -6.90 -16.16 -4.99
N GLU A 262 -5.68 -16.33 -5.51
CA GLU A 262 -5.12 -17.64 -5.87
C GLU A 262 -5.06 -18.58 -4.66
N MET A 263 -4.57 -18.13 -3.51
CA MET A 263 -4.54 -18.93 -2.28
C MET A 263 -5.96 -19.33 -1.81
N LYS A 264 -6.94 -18.41 -1.88
CA LYS A 264 -8.35 -18.71 -1.55
C LYS A 264 -8.95 -19.75 -2.50
N ASP A 265 -8.71 -19.63 -3.80
CA ASP A 265 -9.26 -20.56 -4.81
C ASP A 265 -8.58 -21.93 -4.80
N GLU A 266 -7.29 -22.00 -4.47
CA GLU A 266 -6.59 -23.25 -4.19
C GLU A 266 -7.25 -24.01 -3.03
N LYS A 267 -7.49 -23.35 -1.89
CA LYS A 267 -8.12 -23.98 -0.72
C LYS A 267 -9.61 -24.27 -0.91
N ARG A 268 -10.34 -23.46 -1.69
CA ARG A 268 -11.73 -23.77 -2.10
C ARG A 268 -11.82 -25.07 -2.91
N ARG A 269 -10.95 -25.25 -3.90
CA ARG A 269 -10.90 -26.48 -4.72
C ARG A 269 -10.52 -27.71 -3.90
N LEU A 270 -9.56 -27.57 -2.98
CA LEU A 270 -9.17 -28.64 -2.07
C LEU A 270 -10.33 -29.04 -1.15
N LYS A 271 -11.01 -28.06 -0.53
CA LYS A 271 -12.20 -28.29 0.29
C LYS A 271 -13.32 -29.00 -0.48
N GLN A 272 -13.62 -28.58 -1.71
CA GLN A 272 -14.65 -29.23 -2.54
C GLN A 272 -14.34 -30.71 -2.83
N ARG A 273 -13.08 -31.08 -3.08
CA ARG A 273 -12.67 -32.50 -3.19
C ARG A 273 -12.88 -33.24 -1.87
N CYS A 274 -12.43 -32.68 -0.74
CA CYS A 274 -12.65 -33.29 0.58
C CYS A 274 -14.14 -33.50 0.91
N GLU A 275 -15.00 -32.53 0.59
CA GLU A 275 -16.45 -32.61 0.82
C GLU A 275 -17.13 -33.66 -0.06
N SER A 276 -16.66 -33.87 -1.30
CA SER A 276 -17.16 -34.93 -2.18
C SER A 276 -16.73 -36.32 -1.68
N ASP A 277 -15.46 -36.51 -1.33
CA ASP A 277 -14.96 -37.79 -0.79
C ASP A 277 -15.61 -38.12 0.57
N LEU A 278 -15.83 -37.13 1.44
CA LEU A 278 -16.59 -37.31 2.69
C LEU A 278 -18.01 -37.80 2.43
N LYS A 279 -18.67 -37.29 1.39
CA LYS A 279 -20.01 -37.74 1.01
C LYS A 279 -19.97 -39.17 0.45
N HIS A 280 -19.06 -39.48 -0.45
CA HIS A 280 -18.92 -40.83 -1.02
C HIS A 280 -18.66 -41.90 0.06
N ILE A 281 -17.89 -41.57 1.10
CA ILE A 281 -17.70 -42.45 2.26
C ILE A 281 -19.01 -42.62 3.06
N GLN A 282 -19.77 -41.56 3.30
CA GLN A 282 -21.05 -41.64 4.02
C GLN A 282 -22.09 -42.46 3.25
N ASP A 283 -22.27 -42.19 1.96
CA ASP A 283 -23.17 -42.92 1.07
C ASP A 283 -22.79 -44.42 1.00
N THR A 284 -21.49 -44.75 1.03
CA THR A 284 -20.99 -46.14 0.98
C THR A 284 -21.14 -46.87 2.32
N ILE A 285 -20.91 -46.21 3.47
CA ILE A 285 -21.16 -46.79 4.79
C ILE A 285 -22.66 -47.13 4.92
N GLN A 286 -23.55 -46.16 4.65
CA GLN A 286 -24.99 -46.37 4.76
C GLN A 286 -25.49 -47.52 3.87
N LYS A 287 -24.86 -47.73 2.71
CA LYS A 287 -25.15 -48.87 1.84
C LYS A 287 -24.67 -50.21 2.43
N ALA A 288 -23.46 -50.25 3.00
CA ALA A 288 -22.93 -51.46 3.66
C ALA A 288 -23.81 -51.88 4.87
N ASP A 289 -24.26 -50.92 5.67
CA ASP A 289 -25.17 -51.14 6.81
C ASP A 289 -26.49 -51.82 6.37
N LEU A 290 -27.03 -51.42 5.20
CA LEU A 290 -28.25 -52.00 4.63
C LEU A 290 -28.03 -53.42 4.07
N GLU A 291 -26.89 -53.67 3.42
CA GLU A 291 -26.55 -54.98 2.86
C GLU A 291 -26.26 -56.01 3.98
N ASP A 292 -25.65 -55.59 5.10
CA ASP A 292 -25.52 -56.41 6.32
C ASP A 292 -26.87 -56.80 6.94
N ALA A 293 -27.77 -55.82 7.08
CA ALA A 293 -29.09 -56.03 7.67
C ALA A 293 -29.97 -56.98 6.83
N GLU A 294 -29.78 -57.03 5.51
CA GLU A 294 -30.41 -58.03 4.65
C GLU A 294 -29.77 -59.42 4.74
N ALA A 295 -28.43 -59.51 4.76
CA ALA A 295 -27.72 -60.78 4.90
C ALA A 295 -28.11 -61.49 6.21
N THR A 296 -28.10 -60.76 7.32
CA THR A 296 -28.46 -61.24 8.66
C THR A 296 -29.89 -61.83 8.69
N LYS A 297 -30.86 -61.18 8.03
CA LYS A 297 -32.25 -61.70 7.95
C LYS A 297 -32.35 -63.01 7.17
N ARG A 298 -31.58 -63.18 6.09
CA ARG A 298 -31.57 -64.40 5.27
C ARG A 298 -30.98 -65.58 6.04
N TYR A 299 -29.96 -65.34 6.87
CA TYR A 299 -29.36 -66.36 7.75
C TYR A 299 -30.36 -66.92 8.77
N VAL A 300 -31.05 -66.04 9.52
CA VAL A 300 -32.03 -66.45 10.55
C VAL A 300 -33.18 -67.28 9.96
N ALA A 301 -33.73 -66.86 8.82
CA ALA A 301 -34.81 -67.59 8.15
C ALA A 301 -34.41 -69.01 7.70
N ASN A 302 -33.15 -69.22 7.31
CA ASN A 302 -32.64 -70.55 6.97
C ASN A 302 -32.37 -71.41 8.21
N LYS A 303 -32.01 -70.81 9.36
CA LYS A 303 -31.80 -71.55 10.62
C LYS A 303 -33.12 -72.15 11.14
N GLU A 304 -34.18 -71.36 11.27
CA GLU A 304 -35.50 -71.85 11.73
C GLU A 304 -36.05 -72.98 10.85
N LYS A 305 -35.79 -72.94 9.53
CA LYS A 305 -36.23 -73.95 8.59
C LYS A 305 -35.54 -75.30 8.81
N SER A 306 -34.26 -75.29 9.21
CA SER A 306 -33.53 -76.50 9.58
C SER A 306 -33.94 -77.06 10.94
N GLU A 307 -34.24 -76.20 11.92
CA GLU A 307 -34.62 -76.65 13.27
C GLU A 307 -35.97 -77.37 13.32
N ARG A 308 -36.93 -76.96 12.47
CA ARG A 308 -38.19 -77.69 12.25
C ARG A 308 -37.94 -79.08 11.65
N TYR A 309 -37.11 -79.16 10.62
CA TYR A 309 -36.80 -80.40 9.90
C TYR A 309 -36.08 -81.47 10.76
N ILE A 310 -35.47 -81.07 11.89
CA ILE A 310 -34.86 -82.00 12.85
C ILE A 310 -35.94 -82.63 13.74
N ARG A 311 -36.91 -81.84 14.24
CA ARG A 311 -37.98 -82.34 15.13
C ARG A 311 -39.03 -83.18 14.40
N GLU A 312 -39.46 -82.74 13.23
CA GLU A 312 -40.43 -83.48 12.38
C GLU A 312 -39.90 -84.87 11.95
N ASN A 313 -38.58 -85.09 12.05
CA ASN A 313 -37.92 -86.36 11.76
C ASN A 313 -37.83 -87.29 12.99
N GLU A 314 -37.88 -86.75 14.21
CA GLU A 314 -37.86 -87.53 15.45
C GLU A 314 -39.20 -88.26 15.66
N ASP A 315 -40.32 -87.54 15.51
CA ASP A 315 -41.69 -88.09 15.58
C ASP A 315 -41.95 -89.21 14.53
N MET A 316 -41.30 -89.12 13.36
CA MET A 316 -41.43 -90.09 12.25
C MET A 316 -40.71 -91.43 12.50
N GLN A 317 -39.71 -91.46 13.40
CA GLN A 317 -38.91 -92.67 13.63
C GLN A 317 -39.66 -93.74 14.43
N GLU A 318 -40.63 -93.36 15.26
CA GLU A 318 -41.43 -94.29 16.06
C GLU A 318 -42.45 -95.07 15.21
N ASP A 319 -43.12 -94.43 14.23
CA ASP A 319 -44.02 -95.12 13.28
C ASP A 319 -43.27 -96.05 12.30
N THR A 320 -42.01 -95.70 11.99
CA THR A 320 -41.18 -96.42 11.00
C THR A 320 -40.75 -97.83 11.46
N TRP A 321 -40.80 -98.14 12.76
CA TRP A 321 -40.57 -99.49 13.30
C TRP A 321 -41.48 -100.55 12.64
N ASN A 322 -42.67 -100.16 12.17
CA ASN A 322 -43.61 -101.06 11.49
C ASN A 322 -43.37 -101.22 9.97
N ARG A 323 -42.34 -100.57 9.40
CA ARG A 323 -42.05 -100.55 7.95
C ARG A 323 -40.61 -100.97 7.58
N ILE A 324 -39.93 -101.68 8.49
CA ILE A 324 -38.51 -102.05 8.42
C ILE A 324 -38.10 -102.78 7.13
N GLN A 325 -38.99 -103.51 6.45
CA GLN A 325 -38.60 -104.48 5.40
C GLN A 325 -38.48 -103.93 3.96
N ASP A 326 -39.01 -102.73 3.65
CA ASP A 326 -39.00 -102.16 2.28
C ASP A 326 -38.12 -100.90 2.11
N LEU A 327 -37.62 -100.32 3.21
CA LEU A 327 -36.91 -99.02 3.20
C LEU A 327 -35.39 -99.13 2.98
N GLU A 328 -34.82 -100.33 3.08
CA GLU A 328 -33.37 -100.61 2.99
C GLU A 328 -32.71 -99.96 1.75
N ARG A 329 -33.39 -99.98 0.60
CA ARG A 329 -32.88 -99.45 -0.68
C ARG A 329 -33.00 -97.93 -0.86
N GLN A 330 -33.74 -97.23 0.00
CA GLN A 330 -33.81 -95.76 -0.04
C GLN A 330 -32.79 -95.11 0.91
N LEU A 331 -32.36 -95.83 1.96
CA LEU A 331 -31.44 -95.34 2.98
C LEU A 331 -30.11 -94.82 2.42
N GLN A 332 -29.54 -95.50 1.41
CA GLN A 332 -28.29 -95.11 0.76
C GLN A 332 -28.35 -93.72 0.10
N LYS A 333 -29.52 -93.28 -0.38
CA LYS A 333 -29.67 -91.99 -1.05
C LYS A 333 -29.64 -90.84 -0.04
N TYR A 334 -30.40 -90.97 1.06
CA TYR A 334 -30.49 -89.92 2.08
C TYR A 334 -29.17 -89.71 2.85
N GLY A 335 -28.29 -90.71 2.88
CA GLY A 335 -26.91 -90.54 3.36
C GLY A 335 -26.11 -89.53 2.52
N THR A 336 -26.28 -89.51 1.19
CA THR A 336 -25.65 -88.51 0.30
C THR A 336 -26.28 -87.13 0.51
N ASP A 337 -27.62 -87.05 0.52
CA ASP A 337 -28.34 -85.77 0.71
C ASP A 337 -27.95 -85.08 2.04
N ARG A 338 -27.74 -85.86 3.12
CA ARG A 338 -27.29 -85.35 4.43
C ARG A 338 -25.82 -84.88 4.42
N PHE A 339 -24.94 -85.57 3.70
CA PHE A 339 -23.54 -85.19 3.56
C PHE A 339 -23.38 -83.84 2.83
N ASP A 340 -24.09 -83.65 1.72
CA ASP A 340 -24.03 -82.41 0.95
C ASP A 340 -24.66 -81.22 1.71
N GLU A 341 -25.70 -81.40 2.52
CA GLU A 341 -26.26 -80.32 3.36
C GLU A 341 -25.30 -79.91 4.49
N VAL A 342 -24.63 -80.86 5.16
CA VAL A 342 -23.60 -80.54 6.18
C VAL A 342 -22.43 -79.77 5.54
N LYS A 343 -22.00 -80.18 4.35
CA LYS A 343 -20.99 -79.46 3.56
C LYS A 343 -21.46 -78.05 3.18
N ARG A 344 -22.71 -77.90 2.69
CA ARG A 344 -23.32 -76.61 2.33
C ARG A 344 -23.35 -75.65 3.52
N ARG A 345 -23.73 -76.12 4.72
CA ARG A 345 -23.75 -75.30 5.95
C ARG A 345 -22.35 -74.82 6.35
N ILE A 346 -21.33 -75.69 6.28
CA ILE A 346 -19.94 -75.29 6.54
C ILE A 346 -19.46 -74.24 5.53
N GLU A 347 -19.83 -74.37 4.26
CA GLU A 347 -19.51 -73.40 3.20
C GLU A 347 -20.34 -72.09 3.29
N GLU A 348 -21.44 -72.05 4.04
CA GLU A 348 -22.18 -70.81 4.36
C GLU A 348 -21.58 -70.07 5.56
N VAL A 349 -21.22 -70.79 6.64
CA VAL A 349 -20.53 -70.19 7.81
C VAL A 349 -19.17 -69.59 7.42
N ASP A 350 -18.42 -70.25 6.54
CA ASP A 350 -17.14 -69.77 6.02
C ASP A 350 -17.26 -68.42 5.24
N ARG A 351 -18.39 -68.21 4.54
CA ARG A 351 -18.69 -66.98 3.80
C ARG A 351 -19.15 -65.85 4.71
N GLU A 352 -20.02 -66.13 5.68
CA GLU A 352 -20.55 -65.12 6.59
C GLU A 352 -19.45 -64.55 7.51
N GLU A 353 -18.52 -65.38 7.97
CA GLU A 353 -17.39 -64.89 8.78
C GLU A 353 -16.45 -63.97 7.98
N LYS A 354 -16.21 -64.27 6.69
CA LYS A 354 -15.40 -63.40 5.81
C LYS A 354 -16.05 -62.01 5.69
N ARG A 355 -17.37 -61.99 5.42
CA ARG A 355 -18.18 -60.77 5.31
C ARG A 355 -18.05 -59.90 6.58
N ARG A 356 -18.16 -60.52 7.75
CA ARG A 356 -18.03 -59.84 9.05
C ARG A 356 -16.65 -59.18 9.25
N VAL A 357 -15.57 -59.90 8.93
CA VAL A 357 -14.20 -59.40 9.11
C VAL A 357 -13.86 -58.27 8.12
N GLU A 358 -14.32 -58.35 6.86
CA GLU A 358 -14.10 -57.26 5.89
C GLU A 358 -14.85 -55.98 6.28
N TYR A 359 -16.06 -56.09 6.83
CA TYR A 359 -16.85 -54.96 7.32
C TYR A 359 -16.21 -54.27 8.54
N GLU A 360 -15.71 -55.04 9.52
CA GLU A 360 -15.01 -54.52 10.70
C GLU A 360 -13.76 -53.71 10.30
N GLN A 361 -12.98 -54.20 9.32
CA GLN A 361 -11.80 -53.50 8.79
C GLN A 361 -12.16 -52.27 7.94
N PHE A 362 -13.23 -52.35 7.13
CA PHE A 362 -13.74 -51.20 6.37
C PHE A 362 -14.11 -50.03 7.28
N LEU A 363 -14.86 -50.30 8.36
CA LEU A 363 -15.27 -49.26 9.31
C LEU A 363 -14.06 -48.59 10.00
N GLU A 364 -13.03 -49.35 10.36
CA GLU A 364 -11.82 -48.79 10.97
C GLU A 364 -11.12 -47.81 10.00
N ILE A 365 -10.81 -48.25 8.77
CA ILE A 365 -10.06 -47.43 7.81
C ILE A 365 -10.89 -46.24 7.32
N ALA A 366 -12.21 -46.43 7.11
CA ALA A 366 -13.10 -45.32 6.78
C ALA A 366 -13.20 -44.29 7.92
N SER A 367 -13.22 -44.73 9.19
CA SER A 367 -13.18 -43.84 10.37
C SER A 367 -11.87 -43.08 10.50
N GLN A 368 -10.73 -43.71 10.21
CA GLN A 368 -9.42 -43.05 10.17
C GLN A 368 -9.34 -42.02 9.04
N HIS A 369 -9.75 -42.39 7.82
CA HIS A 369 -9.70 -41.51 6.65
C HIS A 369 -10.68 -40.32 6.77
N LYS A 370 -11.90 -40.56 7.28
CA LYS A 370 -12.88 -39.51 7.59
C LYS A 370 -12.30 -38.42 8.49
N LYS A 371 -11.60 -38.78 9.57
CA LYS A 371 -10.98 -37.81 10.50
C LYS A 371 -9.91 -36.95 9.83
N LEU A 372 -9.14 -37.50 8.89
CA LEU A 372 -8.14 -36.74 8.11
C LEU A 372 -8.82 -35.76 7.14
N LEU A 373 -9.93 -36.16 6.51
CA LEU A 373 -10.74 -35.26 5.67
C LEU A 373 -11.38 -34.14 6.48
N GLU A 374 -12.02 -34.45 7.63
CA GLU A 374 -12.62 -33.46 8.54
C GLU A 374 -11.57 -32.44 9.05
N LEU A 375 -10.38 -32.91 9.42
CA LEU A 375 -9.26 -32.03 9.81
C LEU A 375 -8.77 -31.16 8.65
N THR A 376 -8.70 -31.72 7.43
CA THR A 376 -8.27 -30.99 6.23
C THR A 376 -9.29 -29.91 5.84
N VAL A 377 -10.60 -30.18 5.94
CA VAL A 377 -11.66 -29.17 5.72
C VAL A 377 -11.58 -28.05 6.77
N TYR A 378 -11.41 -28.38 8.05
CA TYR A 378 -11.21 -27.38 9.12
C TYR A 378 -10.01 -26.47 8.85
N ASN A 379 -8.86 -27.05 8.48
CA ASN A 379 -7.66 -26.30 8.12
C ASN A 379 -7.88 -25.44 6.85
N CYS A 380 -8.65 -25.91 5.85
CA CYS A 380 -8.98 -25.10 4.67
C CYS A 380 -9.87 -23.88 5.00
N ASP A 381 -10.91 -24.05 5.81
CA ASP A 381 -11.76 -22.91 6.24
C ASP A 381 -10.98 -21.91 7.10
N LEU A 382 -10.07 -22.39 7.94
CA LEU A 382 -9.17 -21.57 8.75
C LEU A 382 -8.18 -20.79 7.85
N ALA A 383 -7.58 -21.44 6.86
CA ALA A 383 -6.72 -20.79 5.88
C ALA A 383 -7.46 -19.68 5.08
N ILE A 384 -8.72 -19.92 4.69
CA ILE A 384 -9.55 -18.94 3.97
C ILE A 384 -9.84 -17.72 4.87
N ARG A 385 -10.16 -17.92 6.16
CA ARG A 385 -10.35 -16.82 7.13
C ARG A 385 -9.07 -16.03 7.37
N CYS A 386 -7.94 -16.70 7.62
CA CYS A 386 -6.65 -16.04 7.82
C CYS A 386 -6.23 -15.23 6.58
N THR A 387 -6.44 -15.77 5.38
CA THR A 387 -6.16 -15.07 4.12
C THR A 387 -7.08 -13.85 3.95
N GLY A 388 -8.34 -13.94 4.38
CA GLY A 388 -9.27 -12.80 4.43
C GLY A 388 -8.76 -11.65 5.31
N LEU A 389 -8.38 -11.94 6.55
CA LEU A 389 -7.88 -10.94 7.50
C LEU A 389 -6.57 -10.27 7.02
N THR A 390 -5.67 -11.05 6.40
CA THR A 390 -4.45 -10.50 5.79
C THR A 390 -4.74 -9.63 4.57
N GLU A 391 -5.71 -10.01 3.72
CA GLU A 391 -6.11 -9.21 2.55
C GLU A 391 -6.77 -7.89 2.96
N GLU A 392 -7.66 -7.89 3.96
CA GLU A 392 -8.23 -6.67 4.54
C GLU A 392 -7.13 -5.74 5.08
N MET A 393 -6.17 -6.28 5.83
CA MET A 393 -5.01 -5.54 6.35
C MET A 393 -4.16 -4.93 5.23
N ILE A 394 -3.93 -5.66 4.14
CA ILE A 394 -3.17 -5.16 2.98
C ILE A 394 -3.95 -4.04 2.28
N SER A 395 -5.25 -4.22 2.06
CA SER A 395 -6.09 -3.23 1.39
C SER A 395 -6.22 -1.94 2.21
N GLU A 396 -6.39 -2.05 3.55
CA GLU A 396 -6.32 -0.91 4.47
C GLU A 396 -4.96 -0.21 4.39
N GLY A 397 -3.85 -0.95 4.42
CA GLY A 397 -2.50 -0.40 4.33
C GLY A 397 -2.25 0.37 3.03
N CYS A 398 -2.54 -0.26 1.88
CA CYS A 398 -2.43 0.37 0.57
C CYS A 398 -3.30 1.63 0.45
N THR A 399 -4.50 1.63 1.04
CA THR A 399 -5.40 2.79 1.04
C THR A 399 -4.84 3.94 1.87
N ASN A 400 -4.27 3.67 3.05
CA ASN A 400 -3.67 4.72 3.89
C ASN A 400 -2.37 5.28 3.29
N VAL A 401 -1.49 4.43 2.73
CA VAL A 401 -0.30 4.86 1.98
C VAL A 401 -0.72 5.75 0.80
N ARG A 402 -1.72 5.34 0.01
CA ARG A 402 -2.23 6.13 -1.11
C ARG A 402 -2.80 7.48 -0.67
N SER A 403 -3.69 7.49 0.33
CA SER A 403 -4.28 8.74 0.86
C SER A 403 -3.22 9.72 1.36
N ARG A 404 -2.16 9.23 2.01
CA ARG A 404 -1.03 10.06 2.45
C ARG A 404 -0.13 10.50 1.29
N PHE A 405 0.06 9.70 0.26
CA PHE A 405 0.77 10.09 -0.98
C PHE A 405 0.01 11.21 -1.70
N ASP A 406 -1.28 11.01 -1.97
CA ASP A 406 -2.17 11.95 -2.67
C ASP A 406 -2.25 13.29 -1.90
N MET A 407 -2.45 13.25 -0.57
CA MET A 407 -2.46 14.45 0.28
C MET A 407 -1.09 15.14 0.33
N THR A 408 0.04 14.41 0.31
CA THR A 408 1.37 15.04 0.26
C THR A 408 1.63 15.73 -1.07
N ASN A 409 1.13 15.20 -2.19
CA ASN A 409 1.21 15.90 -3.48
C ASN A 409 0.37 17.18 -3.49
N GLN A 410 -0.80 17.17 -2.83
CA GLN A 410 -1.64 18.37 -2.67
C GLN A 410 -0.96 19.41 -1.75
N ASP A 411 -0.42 18.97 -0.62
CA ASP A 411 0.37 19.81 0.30
C ASP A 411 1.55 20.48 -0.45
N LEU A 412 2.32 19.71 -1.22
CA LEU A 412 3.49 20.19 -1.98
C LEU A 412 3.11 21.12 -3.12
N ALA A 413 2.06 20.81 -3.91
CA ALA A 413 1.62 21.66 -5.01
C ALA A 413 1.06 23.02 -4.52
N ALA A 414 0.28 23.02 -3.44
CA ALA A 414 -0.21 24.24 -2.82
C ALA A 414 0.94 25.10 -2.25
N LEU A 415 1.91 24.45 -1.60
CA LEU A 415 3.10 25.12 -1.06
C LEU A 415 4.00 25.67 -2.17
N ARG A 416 4.21 24.94 -3.26
CA ARG A 416 4.96 25.41 -4.44
C ARG A 416 4.35 26.66 -5.04
N LEU A 417 3.01 26.69 -5.17
CA LEU A 417 2.28 27.89 -5.62
C LEU A 417 2.46 29.08 -4.66
N GLU A 418 2.52 28.84 -3.35
CA GLU A 418 2.82 29.91 -2.38
C GLU A 418 4.25 30.43 -2.52
N VAL A 419 5.25 29.55 -2.74
CA VAL A 419 6.64 29.97 -3.00
C VAL A 419 6.77 30.74 -4.32
N HIS A 420 5.96 30.45 -5.34
CA HIS A 420 5.90 31.30 -6.55
C HIS A 420 5.35 32.71 -6.25
N LYS A 421 4.41 32.87 -5.30
CA LYS A 421 3.93 34.19 -4.84
C LYS A 421 4.97 34.93 -3.98
N GLU A 422 5.65 34.23 -3.06
CA GLU A 422 6.80 34.79 -2.33
C GLU A 422 7.87 35.29 -3.31
N HIS A 423 8.10 34.55 -4.41
CA HIS A 423 9.02 34.97 -5.47
C HIS A 423 8.56 36.23 -6.20
N LEU A 424 7.27 36.37 -6.56
CA LEU A 424 6.73 37.62 -7.09
C LEU A 424 6.92 38.80 -6.13
N GLU A 425 6.70 38.60 -4.82
CA GLU A 425 6.89 39.66 -3.83
C GLU A 425 8.37 40.09 -3.73
N TYR A 426 9.30 39.15 -3.56
CA TYR A 426 10.72 39.49 -3.41
C TYR A 426 11.35 39.96 -4.73
N PHE A 427 10.89 39.44 -5.88
CA PHE A 427 11.23 39.98 -7.20
C PHE A 427 10.77 41.43 -7.36
N ARG A 428 9.51 41.75 -7.02
CA ARG A 428 9.00 43.13 -7.01
C ARG A 428 9.86 44.05 -6.14
N MET A 429 10.19 43.62 -4.92
CA MET A 429 11.04 44.39 -4.01
C MET A 429 12.43 44.67 -4.61
N LEU A 430 13.09 43.65 -5.19
CA LEU A 430 14.39 43.79 -5.84
C LEU A 430 14.32 44.68 -7.08
N TYR A 431 13.38 44.41 -7.99
CA TYR A 431 13.28 45.05 -9.30
C TYR A 431 13.03 46.56 -9.19
N LEU A 432 12.14 46.98 -8.28
CA LEU A 432 11.87 48.40 -7.98
C LEU A 432 13.07 49.06 -7.28
N THR A 433 13.79 48.34 -6.40
CA THR A 433 14.98 48.87 -5.72
C THR A 433 16.14 49.09 -6.72
N LEU A 434 16.38 48.14 -7.62
CA LEU A 434 17.33 48.24 -8.73
C LEU A 434 16.95 49.37 -9.70
N GLY A 435 15.70 49.44 -10.15
CA GLY A 435 15.23 50.50 -11.04
C GLY A 435 15.36 51.90 -10.44
N SER A 436 15.13 52.04 -9.13
CA SER A 436 15.35 53.29 -8.38
C SER A 436 16.84 53.66 -8.27
N LEU A 437 17.74 52.69 -8.10
CA LEU A 437 19.20 52.91 -8.15
C LEU A 437 19.67 53.29 -9.56
N ILE A 438 19.25 52.54 -10.59
CA ILE A 438 19.56 52.78 -12.01
C ILE A 438 19.17 54.21 -12.39
N TYR A 439 17.93 54.62 -12.09
CA TYR A 439 17.46 55.97 -12.37
C TYR A 439 18.32 57.05 -11.68
N LYS A 440 18.71 56.85 -10.42
CA LYS A 440 19.60 57.77 -9.69
C LYS A 440 21.00 57.83 -10.29
N LYS A 441 21.60 56.67 -10.63
CA LYS A 441 22.94 56.58 -11.25
C LYS A 441 22.94 57.23 -12.64
N GLU A 442 21.91 57.05 -13.45
CA GLU A 442 21.76 57.76 -14.73
C GLU A 442 21.66 59.27 -14.57
N LYS A 443 20.96 59.77 -13.55
CA LYS A 443 20.87 61.22 -13.28
C LYS A 443 22.19 61.78 -12.74
N ARG A 444 22.93 61.00 -11.94
CA ARG A 444 24.29 61.32 -11.48
C ARG A 444 25.27 61.36 -12.67
N LEU A 445 25.13 60.44 -13.63
CA LEU A 445 25.92 60.41 -14.87
C LEU A 445 25.61 61.62 -15.78
N GLU A 446 24.32 61.95 -15.99
CA GLU A 446 23.90 63.18 -16.69
C GLU A 446 24.54 64.44 -16.07
N GLU A 447 24.66 64.50 -14.74
CA GLU A 447 25.23 65.62 -14.01
C GLU A 447 26.76 65.67 -14.13
N ILE A 448 27.45 64.54 -13.98
CA ILE A 448 28.90 64.45 -14.22
C ILE A 448 29.23 64.89 -15.66
N ASP A 449 28.47 64.45 -16.66
CA ASP A 449 28.61 64.88 -18.05
C ASP A 449 28.38 66.40 -18.24
N ARG A 450 27.44 67.02 -17.50
CA ARG A 450 27.29 68.49 -17.48
C ARG A 450 28.51 69.15 -16.86
N ASN A 451 29.00 68.64 -15.74
CA ASN A 451 30.14 69.20 -15.02
C ASN A 451 31.46 69.06 -15.81
N ILE A 452 31.63 67.99 -16.59
CA ILE A 452 32.73 67.83 -17.56
C ILE A 452 32.64 68.90 -18.65
N ARG A 453 31.45 69.12 -19.25
CA ARG A 453 31.26 70.16 -20.27
C ARG A 453 31.54 71.57 -19.72
N THR A 454 30.98 71.92 -18.56
CA THR A 454 31.23 73.23 -17.91
C THR A 454 32.70 73.42 -17.55
N THR A 455 33.35 72.40 -16.97
CA THR A 455 34.78 72.45 -16.60
C THR A 455 35.68 72.53 -17.84
N HIS A 456 35.29 71.91 -18.96
CA HIS A 456 35.98 72.02 -20.24
C HIS A 456 35.89 73.43 -20.82
N ILE A 457 34.70 74.06 -20.80
CA ILE A 457 34.52 75.45 -21.26
C ILE A 457 35.36 76.41 -20.42
N GLN A 458 35.37 76.23 -19.09
CA GLN A 458 36.23 77.01 -18.18
C GLN A 458 37.72 76.80 -18.45
N LEU A 459 38.14 75.56 -18.77
CA LEU A 459 39.52 75.25 -19.14
C LEU A 459 39.94 76.01 -20.41
N GLU A 460 39.14 75.98 -21.48
CA GLU A 460 39.49 76.68 -22.72
C GLU A 460 39.61 78.20 -22.50
N PHE A 461 38.66 78.82 -21.78
CA PHE A 461 38.76 80.25 -21.44
C PHE A 461 40.01 80.59 -20.60
N CYS A 462 40.40 79.73 -19.65
CA CYS A 462 41.65 79.93 -18.90
C CYS A 462 42.89 79.78 -19.80
N VAL A 463 42.86 78.86 -20.78
CA VAL A 463 43.96 78.67 -21.74
C VAL A 463 44.09 79.86 -22.70
N GLU A 464 42.98 80.37 -23.25
CA GLU A 464 42.97 81.55 -24.13
C GLU A 464 43.45 82.83 -23.41
N THR A 465 43.21 82.94 -22.11
CA THR A 465 43.57 84.12 -21.29
C THR A 465 44.89 83.98 -20.54
N PHE A 466 45.61 82.85 -20.69
CA PHE A 466 46.81 82.48 -19.93
C PHE A 466 46.62 82.46 -18.39
N ASP A 467 45.41 82.20 -17.90
CA ASP A 467 45.11 82.09 -16.47
C ASP A 467 45.77 80.83 -15.85
N PRO A 468 46.62 80.95 -14.81
CA PRO A 468 47.16 79.82 -14.05
C PRO A 468 46.12 78.80 -13.54
N ASN A 469 44.85 79.20 -13.37
CA ASN A 469 43.76 78.30 -13.01
C ASN A 469 43.50 77.19 -14.05
N ALA A 470 43.98 77.33 -15.30
CA ALA A 470 43.85 76.30 -16.33
C ALA A 470 44.25 74.90 -15.83
N LYS A 471 45.34 74.79 -15.04
CA LYS A 471 45.75 73.49 -14.47
C LYS A 471 44.68 72.91 -13.54
N LYS A 472 44.04 73.72 -12.70
CA LYS A 472 42.98 73.29 -11.77
C LYS A 472 41.77 72.73 -12.52
N HIS A 473 41.35 73.37 -13.60
CA HIS A 473 40.26 72.86 -14.45
C HIS A 473 40.66 71.61 -15.24
N ALA A 474 41.92 71.51 -15.70
CA ALA A 474 42.43 70.31 -16.36
C ALA A 474 42.50 69.09 -15.43
N ASP A 475 42.96 69.26 -14.19
CA ASP A 475 43.03 68.17 -13.20
C ASP A 475 41.61 67.81 -12.68
N MET A 476 40.71 68.79 -12.48
CA MET A 476 39.29 68.54 -12.20
C MET A 476 38.60 67.75 -13.33
N LYS A 477 38.86 68.09 -14.60
CA LYS A 477 38.32 67.38 -15.77
C LYS A 477 38.75 65.90 -15.77
N LYS A 478 39.97 65.56 -15.33
CA LYS A 478 40.43 64.17 -15.19
C LYS A 478 39.67 63.41 -14.10
N GLU A 479 39.52 64.00 -12.91
CA GLU A 479 38.80 63.32 -11.82
C GLU A 479 37.31 63.15 -12.14
N LEU A 480 36.70 64.10 -12.84
CA LEU A 480 35.33 63.95 -13.35
C LEU A 480 35.21 62.80 -14.37
N TYR A 481 36.19 62.59 -15.26
CA TYR A 481 36.19 61.41 -16.15
C TYR A 481 36.37 60.10 -15.39
N ARG A 482 37.22 60.08 -14.36
CA ARG A 482 37.41 58.91 -13.48
C ARG A 482 36.12 58.58 -12.70
N LEU A 483 35.44 59.59 -12.18
CA LEU A 483 34.15 59.44 -11.51
C LEU A 483 33.04 59.01 -12.48
N ARG A 484 33.04 59.54 -13.72
CA ARG A 484 32.14 59.13 -14.81
C ARG A 484 32.26 57.63 -15.09
N GLN A 485 33.48 57.14 -15.29
CA GLN A 485 33.74 55.72 -15.55
C GLN A 485 33.24 54.83 -14.39
N GLY A 486 33.54 55.18 -13.13
CA GLY A 486 33.07 54.41 -11.98
C GLY A 486 31.53 54.34 -11.89
N VAL A 487 30.83 55.44 -12.20
CA VAL A 487 29.36 55.46 -12.23
C VAL A 487 28.79 54.70 -13.44
N GLU A 488 29.50 54.63 -14.56
CA GLU A 488 29.12 53.78 -15.70
C GLU A 488 29.29 52.28 -15.39
N GLU A 489 30.40 51.89 -14.73
CA GLU A 489 30.66 50.51 -14.30
C GLU A 489 29.62 50.04 -13.26
N GLU A 490 29.27 50.88 -12.28
CA GLU A 490 28.18 50.61 -11.33
C GLU A 490 26.80 50.50 -12.00
N LEU A 491 26.54 51.34 -13.02
CA LEU A 491 25.26 51.39 -13.72
C LEU A 491 25.04 50.13 -14.58
N GLU A 492 26.09 49.64 -15.25
CA GLU A 492 26.01 48.42 -16.06
C GLU A 492 25.79 47.19 -15.16
N MET A 493 26.52 47.09 -14.04
CA MET A 493 26.33 46.03 -13.04
C MET A 493 24.92 46.00 -12.43
N LEU A 494 24.30 47.17 -12.22
CA LEU A 494 22.89 47.25 -11.80
C LEU A 494 21.92 46.78 -12.89
N LYS A 495 22.21 47.06 -14.17
CA LYS A 495 21.38 46.61 -15.32
C LYS A 495 21.51 45.12 -15.55
N GLU A 496 22.71 44.56 -15.42
CA GLU A 496 22.94 43.10 -15.43
C GLU A 496 22.14 42.41 -14.30
N LYS A 497 22.24 42.90 -13.06
CA LYS A 497 21.41 42.40 -11.94
C LYS A 497 19.91 42.46 -12.24
N GLN A 498 19.43 43.56 -12.82
CA GLN A 498 18.00 43.73 -13.14
C GLN A 498 17.54 42.79 -14.27
N ALA A 499 18.39 42.53 -15.27
CA ALA A 499 18.10 41.58 -16.35
C ALA A 499 18.09 40.14 -15.84
N ASN A 500 19.09 39.75 -15.02
CA ASN A 500 19.19 38.41 -14.44
C ASN A 500 18.00 38.10 -13.52
N ALA A 501 17.59 39.06 -12.68
CA ALA A 501 16.41 38.91 -11.81
C ALA A 501 15.11 38.72 -12.62
N LEU A 502 14.98 39.39 -13.78
CA LEU A 502 13.83 39.21 -14.68
C LEU A 502 13.87 37.86 -15.41
N GLU A 503 15.05 37.34 -15.74
CA GLU A 503 15.20 36.00 -16.32
C GLU A 503 14.86 34.90 -15.31
N ASP A 504 15.35 35.03 -14.07
CA ASP A 504 15.03 34.12 -12.97
C ASP A 504 13.53 34.07 -12.64
N PHE A 505 12.79 35.17 -12.85
CA PHE A 505 11.37 35.26 -12.50
C PHE A 505 10.44 34.49 -13.47
N LYS A 506 10.87 34.20 -14.71
CA LYS A 506 10.02 33.62 -15.78
C LYS A 506 9.30 32.32 -15.38
N GLU A 507 9.95 31.41 -14.65
CA GLU A 507 9.29 30.17 -14.19
C GLU A 507 8.14 30.48 -13.20
N SER A 508 8.28 31.53 -12.37
CA SER A 508 7.19 32.00 -11.52
C SER A 508 6.10 32.73 -12.29
N GLU A 509 6.44 33.54 -13.31
CA GLU A 509 5.47 34.18 -14.19
C GLU A 509 4.56 33.13 -14.87
N GLU A 510 5.16 32.16 -15.57
CA GLU A 510 4.43 31.07 -16.22
C GLU A 510 3.61 30.22 -15.22
N ALA A 511 4.11 29.97 -14.01
CA ALA A 511 3.40 29.20 -12.99
C ALA A 511 2.23 29.95 -12.34
N LEU A 512 2.33 31.28 -12.17
CA LEU A 512 1.26 32.12 -11.63
C LEU A 512 0.14 32.32 -12.67
N ASP A 513 0.50 32.54 -13.95
CA ASP A 513 -0.44 32.60 -15.06
C ASP A 513 -1.19 31.27 -15.24
N ALA A 514 -0.48 30.13 -15.20
CA ALA A 514 -1.09 28.81 -15.27
C ALA A 514 -2.01 28.49 -14.07
N ALA A 515 -1.80 29.15 -12.93
CA ALA A 515 -2.68 29.11 -11.76
C ALA A 515 -3.83 30.12 -11.80
N GLY A 516 -3.87 31.02 -12.80
CA GLY A 516 -4.89 32.06 -12.94
C GLY A 516 -4.78 33.19 -11.90
N ILE A 517 -3.56 33.49 -11.43
CA ILE A 517 -3.32 34.56 -10.46
C ILE A 517 -3.00 35.86 -11.20
N GLU A 518 -3.96 36.77 -11.28
CA GLU A 518 -3.74 38.11 -11.85
C GLU A 518 -2.83 38.95 -10.93
N PHE A 519 -1.77 39.55 -11.50
CA PHE A 519 -0.90 40.50 -10.81
C PHE A 519 -0.42 41.60 -11.77
N ASN A 520 -0.07 42.79 -11.24
CA ASN A 520 0.62 43.80 -12.04
C ASN A 520 2.12 43.44 -12.13
N HIS A 521 2.70 43.49 -13.33
CA HIS A 521 4.07 43.02 -13.53
C HIS A 521 5.08 44.07 -13.02
N PRO A 522 6.11 43.70 -12.22
CA PRO A 522 7.04 44.67 -11.62
C PRO A 522 7.84 45.55 -12.61
N VAL A 523 7.96 45.12 -13.88
CA VAL A 523 8.51 45.96 -14.95
C VAL A 523 7.63 47.18 -15.21
N ASP A 524 6.30 47.01 -15.23
CA ASP A 524 5.36 48.08 -15.52
C ASP A 524 5.18 49.01 -14.33
N GLU A 525 5.16 48.47 -13.11
CA GLU A 525 5.27 49.28 -11.88
C GLU A 525 6.52 50.17 -11.88
N ASN A 526 7.68 49.62 -12.27
CA ASN A 526 8.91 50.40 -12.41
C ASN A 526 8.81 51.47 -13.52
N ASN A 527 8.19 51.14 -14.66
CA ASN A 527 7.97 52.08 -15.76
C ASN A 527 7.10 53.27 -15.33
N GLU A 528 6.01 53.01 -14.60
CA GLU A 528 5.15 54.04 -14.01
C GLU A 528 5.89 54.90 -12.98
N GLU A 529 6.67 54.28 -12.07
CA GLU A 529 7.51 55.01 -11.13
C GLU A 529 8.51 55.95 -11.84
N VAL A 530 9.20 55.46 -12.88
CA VAL A 530 10.19 56.24 -13.64
C VAL A 530 9.53 57.39 -14.41
N LEU A 531 8.35 57.18 -15.01
CA LEU A 531 7.56 58.23 -15.65
C LEU A 531 7.10 59.29 -14.65
N SER A 532 6.59 58.89 -13.49
CA SER A 532 6.18 59.77 -12.40
C SER A 532 7.35 60.61 -11.86
N ARG A 533 8.49 59.97 -11.57
CA ARG A 533 9.76 60.64 -11.18
C ARG A 533 10.23 61.63 -12.24
N ARG A 534 10.08 61.31 -13.53
CA ARG A 534 10.44 62.18 -14.65
C ARG A 534 9.52 63.39 -14.76
N SER A 535 8.19 63.23 -14.62
CA SER A 535 7.23 64.34 -14.64
C SER A 535 7.56 65.36 -13.55
N LYS A 536 7.72 64.89 -12.31
CA LYS A 536 8.02 65.74 -11.15
C LYS A 536 9.31 66.56 -11.33
N ILE A 537 10.35 66.01 -11.96
CA ILE A 537 11.58 66.77 -12.27
C ILE A 537 11.34 67.81 -13.39
N VAL A 538 10.53 67.49 -14.40
CA VAL A 538 10.15 68.46 -15.45
C VAL A 538 9.31 69.62 -14.88
N GLU A 539 8.40 69.33 -13.95
CA GLU A 539 7.62 70.33 -13.21
C GLU A 539 8.54 71.27 -12.41
N TYR A 540 9.46 70.74 -11.60
CA TYR A 540 10.43 71.57 -10.87
C TYR A 540 11.32 72.41 -11.80
N ARG A 541 11.76 71.86 -12.93
CA ARG A 541 12.51 72.61 -13.96
C ARG A 541 11.65 73.73 -14.58
N SER A 542 10.37 73.50 -14.84
CA SER A 542 9.43 74.53 -15.31
C SER A 542 9.25 75.66 -14.28
N HIS A 543 9.16 75.32 -12.99
CA HIS A 543 9.09 76.32 -11.92
C HIS A 543 10.39 77.15 -11.80
N LEU A 544 11.56 76.53 -11.93
CA LEU A 544 12.85 77.23 -11.95
C LEU A 544 12.98 78.16 -13.16
N MET A 545 12.67 77.67 -14.38
CA MET A 545 12.72 78.50 -15.59
C MET A 545 11.78 79.71 -15.48
N LYS A 546 10.57 79.56 -14.93
CA LYS A 546 9.64 80.69 -14.69
C LYS A 546 10.22 81.72 -13.72
N GLN A 547 11.00 81.31 -12.72
CA GLN A 547 11.70 82.25 -11.83
C GLN A 547 12.87 82.95 -12.52
N GLU A 548 13.61 82.26 -13.40
CA GLU A 548 14.67 82.87 -14.20
C GLU A 548 14.11 83.83 -15.26
N GLU A 549 13.02 83.50 -15.94
CA GLU A 549 12.30 84.38 -16.87
C GLU A 549 11.84 85.68 -16.17
N VAL A 550 11.33 85.59 -14.94
CA VAL A 550 10.97 86.77 -14.13
C VAL A 550 12.19 87.62 -13.76
N LYS A 551 13.33 87.01 -13.39
CA LYS A 551 14.59 87.74 -13.14
C LYS A 551 15.11 88.42 -14.40
N ILE A 552 15.18 87.70 -15.52
CA ILE A 552 15.63 88.22 -16.82
C ILE A 552 14.69 89.34 -17.31
N ALA A 553 13.38 89.25 -17.05
CA ALA A 553 12.44 90.33 -17.34
C ALA A 553 12.70 91.58 -16.48
N ALA A 554 13.00 91.41 -15.19
CA ALA A 554 13.37 92.49 -14.30
C ALA A 554 14.69 93.15 -14.70
N GLU A 555 15.76 92.38 -14.95
CA GLU A 555 17.05 92.88 -15.43
C GLU A 555 16.91 93.62 -16.78
N ARG A 556 16.11 93.09 -17.73
CA ARG A 556 15.82 93.77 -19.00
C ARG A 556 15.07 95.09 -18.82
N GLU A 557 14.16 95.18 -17.86
CA GLU A 557 13.47 96.43 -17.50
C GLU A 557 14.40 97.42 -16.78
N GLU A 558 15.31 96.94 -15.94
CA GLU A 558 16.31 97.77 -15.26
C GLU A 558 17.35 98.32 -16.24
N ILE A 559 17.85 97.49 -17.16
CA ILE A 559 18.68 97.90 -18.30
C ILE A 559 17.94 98.91 -19.19
N ARG A 560 16.64 98.69 -19.47
CA ARG A 560 15.79 99.63 -20.22
C ARG A 560 15.71 100.98 -19.51
N ARG A 561 15.47 101.01 -18.19
CA ARG A 561 15.47 102.25 -17.38
C ARG A 561 16.82 102.94 -17.37
N ALA A 562 17.92 102.19 -17.22
CA ALA A 562 19.27 102.72 -17.26
C ALA A 562 19.61 103.36 -18.63
N LEU A 563 19.18 102.74 -19.74
CA LEU A 563 19.31 103.32 -21.08
C LEU A 563 18.47 104.60 -21.24
N THR A 564 17.22 104.61 -20.75
CA THR A 564 16.37 105.82 -20.78
C THR A 564 17.00 106.96 -19.98
N LEU A 565 17.48 106.71 -18.76
CA LEU A 565 18.17 107.69 -17.91
C LEU A 565 19.48 108.21 -18.55
N ARG A 566 20.16 107.37 -19.35
CA ARG A 566 21.34 107.79 -20.12
C ARG A 566 21.01 108.66 -21.34
N SER A 567 19.75 108.69 -21.78
CA SER A 567 19.28 109.50 -22.91
C SER A 567 18.80 110.90 -22.50
N SER A 568 18.40 111.11 -21.25
CA SER A 568 17.88 112.39 -20.72
C SER A 568 18.98 113.40 -20.37
N GLY A 569 19.95 113.60 -21.27
CA GLY A 569 21.23 114.29 -21.03
C GLY A 569 21.31 115.80 -21.29
N SER A 570 20.23 116.46 -21.74
CA SER A 570 20.15 117.94 -21.98
C SER A 570 21.08 118.52 -23.09
N PRO A 571 20.90 119.79 -23.56
CA PRO A 571 19.92 120.82 -23.15
C PRO A 571 19.12 121.54 -24.29
N ALA A 572 18.00 122.17 -23.88
CA ALA A 572 17.57 123.54 -24.22
C ALA A 572 16.98 123.99 -25.61
N GLN A 573 15.87 124.77 -25.48
CA GLN A 573 15.43 125.97 -26.24
C GLN A 573 14.43 125.95 -27.43
N ILE A 574 13.23 126.51 -27.14
CA ILE A 574 12.51 127.62 -27.81
C ILE A 574 11.65 127.38 -29.09
N ALA A 575 10.33 127.45 -28.86
CA ALA A 575 9.24 128.16 -29.56
C ALA A 575 9.00 128.08 -31.09
N GLY A 576 7.70 128.06 -31.45
CA GLY A 576 7.18 128.28 -32.82
C GLY A 576 5.77 127.69 -32.98
N GLY A 577 4.72 128.51 -32.99
CA GLY A 577 3.33 128.02 -32.85
C GLY A 577 2.46 128.03 -34.11
N ALA A 578 1.21 127.59 -33.90
CA ALA A 578 -0.04 127.89 -34.63
C ALA A 578 -0.65 126.85 -35.60
N THR A 579 -1.99 126.76 -35.47
CA THR A 579 -3.05 126.34 -36.44
C THR A 579 -3.22 124.88 -36.90
N TYR A 580 -4.22 124.25 -36.27
CA TYR A 580 -5.21 123.25 -36.73
C TYR A 580 -5.89 123.55 -38.10
N PRO A 581 -6.84 122.71 -38.62
CA PRO A 581 -7.25 121.33 -38.23
C PRO A 581 -7.36 120.32 -39.41
N PHE A 582 -7.66 119.04 -39.10
CA PHE A 582 -8.83 118.35 -39.71
C PHE A 582 -9.37 117.22 -38.81
N GLU A 583 -10.70 117.05 -38.79
CA GLU A 583 -11.43 115.91 -38.18
C GLU A 583 -11.39 114.68 -39.13
N LYS A 584 -11.86 113.45 -38.89
CA LYS A 584 -12.69 112.70 -37.89
C LYS A 584 -12.18 111.24 -37.96
N GLY A 585 -12.39 110.32 -37.01
CA GLY A 585 -13.03 110.35 -35.70
C GLY A 585 -13.18 108.92 -35.13
N ASP A 586 -13.51 108.82 -33.84
CA ASP A 586 -14.46 107.94 -33.11
C ASP A 586 -15.22 106.85 -33.91
N ASP A 587 -15.75 105.74 -33.37
CA ASP A 587 -16.00 105.23 -31.99
C ASP A 587 -16.27 103.69 -32.10
N ASN A 588 -16.23 102.76 -31.12
CA ASN A 588 -15.85 102.69 -29.70
C ASN A 588 -15.72 101.19 -29.26
N ARG A 589 -15.27 100.91 -28.02
CA ARG A 589 -15.53 99.69 -27.20
C ARG A 589 -14.95 98.34 -27.68
N GLU A 590 -14.37 97.48 -26.83
CA GLU A 590 -14.79 96.90 -25.53
C GLU A 590 -15.98 95.93 -25.62
N TYR A 591 -15.69 94.63 -25.46
CA TYR A 591 -16.16 93.81 -24.34
C TYR A 591 -15.12 92.73 -24.03
#